data_AF-A0A935HGX3-F1
#
_entry.id   AF-A0A935HGX3-F1
#
_cell.length_a   1.000
_cell.length_b   1.000
_cell.length_c   1.000
_cell.angle_alpha   90.00
_cell.angle_beta   90.00
_cell.angle_gamma   90.00
#
_symmetry.space_group_name_H-M   'P 1'
#
loop_
_entity.id
_entity.type
_entity.pdbx_description
1 polymer ?
#
loop_
_entity_poly.entity_id
_entity_poly.type
_entity_poly.pdbx_seq_one_letter_code
_entity_poly.pdbx_strand_id
1 'polypeptide(L)'
;MRSLFRHLADEQLSLRQLIADVRCDRARFWLRQTDLPIERIAERLGYAEASNFARCFKRWTGVTPRSYRQSRSACSDLDSAAAR
;
A
#
# COMPACT_ATOMS: atom_id res chain seq x y z
N MET A 1 24.32 26.30 -19.98
CA MET A 1 24.06 24.85 -19.92
C MET A 1 23.26 24.52 -18.67
N ARG A 2 21.93 24.33 -18.76
CA ARG A 2 21.02 24.08 -17.62
C ARG A 2 19.82 23.18 -18.02
N SER A 3 20.05 22.18 -18.88
CA SER A 3 18.94 21.34 -19.41
C SER A 3 19.14 19.84 -19.29
N LEU A 4 20.35 19.32 -18.99
CA LEU A 4 20.55 17.87 -18.84
C LEU A 4 20.14 17.34 -17.46
N PHE A 5 20.25 18.14 -16.40
CA PHE A 5 19.86 17.74 -15.04
C PHE A 5 18.36 17.60 -14.83
N ARG A 6 17.53 18.16 -15.73
CA ARG A 6 16.06 18.10 -15.59
C ARG A 6 15.49 16.76 -16.06
N HIS A 7 16.02 16.20 -17.15
CA HIS A 7 15.59 14.88 -17.67
C HIS A 7 16.00 13.73 -16.75
N LEU A 8 17.21 13.77 -16.19
CA LEU A 8 17.68 12.73 -15.26
C LEU A 8 16.86 12.68 -13.97
N ALA A 9 16.37 13.83 -13.48
CA ALA A 9 15.49 13.87 -12.31
C ALA A 9 14.08 13.32 -12.62
N ASP A 10 13.55 13.60 -13.81
CA ASP A 10 12.25 13.08 -14.26
C ASP A 10 12.25 11.56 -14.42
N GLU A 11 13.33 10.98 -14.93
CA GLU A 11 13.46 9.52 -15.02
C GLU A 11 13.59 8.86 -13.64
N GLN A 12 14.32 9.47 -12.70
CA GLN A 12 14.40 8.97 -11.32
C GLN A 12 13.06 9.07 -10.57
N LEU A 13 12.28 10.13 -10.84
CA LEU A 13 10.93 10.28 -10.29
C LEU A 13 9.99 9.22 -10.86
N SER A 14 10.08 8.96 -12.18
CA SER A 14 9.29 7.93 -12.87
C SER A 14 9.61 6.53 -12.36
N LEU A 15 10.89 6.20 -12.13
CA LEU A 15 11.26 4.89 -11.57
C LEU A 15 10.72 4.71 -10.14
N ARG A 16 10.83 5.74 -9.28
CA ARG A 16 10.27 5.68 -7.92
C ARG A 16 8.75 5.55 -7.94
N GLN A 17 8.07 6.22 -8.87
CA GLN A 17 6.63 6.11 -9.07
C GLN A 17 6.23 4.72 -9.56
N LEU A 18 6.95 4.14 -10.52
CA LEU A 18 6.67 2.79 -11.02
C LEU A 18 6.84 1.74 -9.92
N ILE A 19 7.91 1.81 -9.15
CA ILE A 19 8.14 0.91 -8.00
C ILE A 19 7.04 1.08 -6.95
N ALA A 20 6.63 2.33 -6.71
CA ALA A 20 5.51 2.64 -5.83
C ALA A 20 4.21 2.00 -6.34
N ASP A 21 3.89 2.12 -7.63
CA ASP A 21 2.69 1.56 -8.24
C ASP A 21 2.66 0.04 -8.15
N VAL A 22 3.76 -0.64 -8.47
CA VAL A 22 3.87 -2.11 -8.35
C VAL A 22 3.72 -2.55 -6.89
N ARG A 23 4.32 -1.83 -5.95
CA ARG A 23 4.13 -2.08 -4.51
C ARG A 23 2.68 -1.85 -4.09
N CYS A 24 2.05 -0.82 -4.64
CA CYS A 24 0.67 -0.47 -4.35
C CYS A 24 -0.30 -1.52 -4.90
N ASP A 25 -0.04 -2.07 -6.08
CA ASP A 25 -0.83 -3.17 -6.65
C ASP A 25 -0.74 -4.45 -5.83
N ARG A 26 0.48 -4.83 -5.43
CA ARG A 26 0.63 -5.97 -4.50
C ARG A 26 -0.09 -5.69 -3.20
N ALA A 27 0.08 -4.51 -2.62
CA ALA A 27 -0.61 -4.12 -1.40
C ALA A 27 -2.13 -4.19 -1.52
N ARG A 28 -2.71 -3.70 -2.63
CA ARG A 28 -4.15 -3.82 -2.93
C ARG A 28 -4.57 -5.29 -3.02
N PHE A 29 -3.78 -6.12 -3.71
CA PHE A 29 -4.05 -7.54 -3.84
C PHE A 29 -4.05 -8.26 -2.48
N TRP A 30 -3.02 -8.05 -1.64
CA TRP A 30 -2.96 -8.60 -0.30
C TRP A 30 -4.11 -8.09 0.58
N LEU A 31 -4.39 -6.78 0.55
CA LEU A 31 -5.49 -6.21 1.30
C LEU A 31 -6.85 -6.79 0.88
N ARG A 32 -7.04 -7.19 -0.39
CA ARG A 32 -8.28 -7.82 -0.87
C ARG A 32 -8.35 -9.32 -0.56
N GLN A 33 -7.24 -10.03 -0.71
CA GLN A 33 -7.23 -11.50 -0.66
C GLN A 33 -6.95 -12.06 0.74
N THR A 34 -6.45 -11.23 1.66
CA THR A 34 -6.15 -11.67 3.03
C THR A 34 -6.85 -10.81 4.08
N ASP A 35 -7.35 -11.46 5.14
CA ASP A 35 -7.81 -10.81 6.38
C ASP A 35 -6.68 -10.61 7.40
N LEU A 36 -5.43 -10.84 6.96
CA LEU A 36 -4.25 -10.63 7.78
C LEU A 36 -4.15 -9.18 8.25
N PRO A 37 -3.58 -8.96 9.45
CA PRO A 37 -3.35 -7.63 9.97
C PRO A 37 -2.41 -6.86 9.04
N ILE A 38 -2.63 -5.55 8.95
CA ILE A 38 -1.89 -4.63 8.07
C ILE A 38 -0.37 -4.70 8.34
N GLU A 39 0.02 -5.01 9.58
CA GLU A 39 1.41 -5.29 10.00
C GLU A 39 2.04 -6.45 9.23
N ARG A 40 1.36 -7.58 9.12
CA ARG A 40 1.88 -8.75 8.39
C ARG A 40 1.97 -8.50 6.88
N ILE A 41 1.06 -7.69 6.34
CA ILE A 41 1.11 -7.25 4.94
C ILE A 41 2.30 -6.32 4.72
N ALA A 42 2.56 -5.40 5.65
CA ALA A 42 3.71 -4.50 5.62
C ALA A 42 5.04 -5.28 5.69
N GLU A 43 5.15 -6.24 6.60
CA GLU A 43 6.31 -7.14 6.70
C GLU A 43 6.56 -7.89 5.38
N ARG A 44 5.52 -8.46 4.75
CA ARG A 44 5.62 -9.16 3.45
C ARG A 44 6.05 -8.25 2.30
N LEU A 45 5.72 -6.96 2.37
CA LEU A 45 6.13 -5.95 1.39
C LEU A 45 7.55 -5.41 1.65
N GLY A 46 8.19 -5.84 2.76
CA GLY A 46 9.52 -5.38 3.16
C GLY A 46 9.52 -4.03 3.86
N TYR A 47 8.40 -3.63 4.49
CA TYR A 47 8.33 -2.46 5.36
C TYR A 47 8.58 -2.88 6.81
N ALA A 48 9.43 -2.11 7.50
CA ALA A 48 9.73 -2.33 8.92
C ALA A 48 8.52 -2.06 9.83
N GLU A 49 7.64 -1.14 9.44
CA GLU A 49 6.43 -0.80 10.21
C GLU A 49 5.21 -0.61 9.32
N ALA A 50 4.05 -1.04 9.84
CA ALA A 50 2.74 -0.75 9.25
C ALA A 50 2.48 0.75 9.10
N SER A 51 2.97 1.58 10.03
CA SER A 51 2.82 3.04 9.98
C SER A 51 3.48 3.63 8.74
N ASN A 52 4.67 3.15 8.40
CA ASN A 52 5.42 3.63 7.23
C ASN A 52 4.74 3.17 5.93
N PHE A 53 4.31 1.90 5.89
CA PHE A 53 3.50 1.37 4.79
C PHE A 53 2.19 2.16 4.61
N ALA A 54 1.44 2.43 5.68
CA ALA A 54 0.17 3.14 5.61
C ALA A 54 0.33 4.57 5.08
N ARG A 55 1.43 5.25 5.42
CA ARG A 55 1.77 6.58 4.91
C ARG A 55 2.10 6.54 3.41
N CYS A 56 2.91 5.57 2.98
CA CYS A 56 3.20 5.36 1.55
C CYS A 56 1.94 4.97 0.77
N PHE A 57 1.16 4.02 1.29
CA PHE A 57 -0.07 3.54 0.67
C PHE A 57 -1.07 4.68 0.51
N LYS A 58 -1.32 5.48 1.56
CA LYS A 58 -2.17 6.67 1.48
C LYS A 58 -1.65 7.69 0.46
N ARG A 59 -0.33 7.86 0.34
CA ARG A 59 0.26 8.77 -0.66
C ARG A 59 0.01 8.30 -2.10
N TRP A 60 -0.03 6.99 -2.33
CA TRP A 60 -0.20 6.40 -3.67
C TRP A 60 -1.67 6.17 -4.05
N THR A 61 -2.50 5.70 -3.11
CA THR A 61 -3.92 5.37 -3.38
C THR A 61 -4.90 6.43 -2.85
N GLY A 62 -4.44 7.38 -2.05
CA GLY A 62 -5.31 8.39 -1.41
C GLY A 62 -6.08 7.86 -0.20
N VAL A 63 -6.21 6.54 -0.04
CA VAL A 63 -6.96 5.89 1.03
C VAL A 63 -6.05 5.17 2.02
N THR A 64 -6.47 5.07 3.28
CA THR A 64 -5.72 4.29 4.28
C THR A 64 -6.03 2.80 4.13
N PRO A 65 -5.06 1.91 4.38
CA PRO A 65 -5.31 0.47 4.30
C PRO A 65 -6.40 0.00 5.29
N ARG A 66 -6.54 0.69 6.43
CA ARG A 66 -7.63 0.47 7.40
C ARG A 66 -8.99 0.84 6.83
N SER A 67 -9.10 1.99 6.15
CA SER A 67 -10.34 2.41 5.48
C SER A 67 -10.69 1.48 4.30
N TYR A 68 -9.68 1.00 3.58
CA TYR A 68 -9.86 0.03 2.50
C TYR A 68 -10.40 -1.31 3.01
N ARG A 69 -9.94 -1.77 4.19
CA ARG A 69 -10.49 -2.95 4.87
C ARG A 69 -11.89 -2.69 5.45
N GLN A 70 -12.12 -1.52 6.04
CA GLN A 70 -13.43 -1.12 6.59
C GLN A 70 -14.51 -1.01 5.52
N SER A 71 -14.17 -0.53 4.32
CA SER A 71 -15.09 -0.54 3.19
C SER A 71 -15.49 -1.96 2.76
N ARG A 72 -14.67 -2.97 3.06
CA ARG A 72 -15.05 -4.39 2.89
C ARG A 72 -15.81 -4.90 4.12
N SER A 73 -15.39 -4.53 5.33
CA SER A 73 -15.97 -5.06 6.57
C SER A 73 -17.28 -4.45 7.01
N ALA A 74 -17.67 -3.28 6.51
CA ALA A 74 -19.05 -2.79 6.64
C ALA A 74 -20.09 -3.75 5.99
N CYS A 75 -19.62 -4.73 5.19
CA CYS A 75 -20.43 -5.86 4.72
C CYS A 75 -20.08 -7.21 5.39
N SER A 76 -19.01 -7.30 6.20
CA SER A 76 -18.45 -8.58 6.71
C SER A 76 -18.40 -8.72 8.24
N ASP A 77 -19.07 -7.85 9.01
CA ASP A 77 -19.16 -7.97 10.48
C ASP A 77 -19.85 -9.27 10.98
N LEU A 78 -20.34 -10.13 10.07
CA LEU A 78 -20.90 -11.45 10.40
C LEU A 78 -19.85 -12.59 10.54
N ASP A 79 -18.61 -12.42 10.07
CA ASP A 79 -17.68 -13.56 9.92
C ASP A 79 -16.63 -13.71 11.05
N SER A 80 -16.35 -12.65 11.81
CA SER A 80 -15.18 -12.66 12.72
C SER A 80 -15.38 -13.31 14.09
N ALA A 81 -16.52 -13.99 14.33
CA ALA A 81 -16.76 -14.76 15.57
C ALA A 81 -16.22 -16.21 15.54
N ALA A 82 -15.60 -16.66 14.44
CA ALA A 82 -15.30 -18.08 14.22
C ALA A 82 -13.84 -18.54 14.46
N ALA A 83 -12.91 -17.68 14.89
CA ALA A 83 -11.54 -18.11 15.16
C ALA A 83 -11.18 -17.94 16.65
N ARG A 84 -11.70 -18.87 17.46
CA ARG A 84 -11.12 -19.23 18.76
C ARG A 84 -9.96 -20.19 18.55
#